data_AF-A0A0S3R1B2-F1
#
_entry.id   AF-A0A0S3R1B2-F1
#
_cell.length_a   1.000
_cell.length_b   1.000
_cell.length_c   1.000
_cell.angle_alpha   90.00
_cell.angle_beta   90.00
_cell.angle_gamma   90.00
#
_symmetry.space_group_name_H-M   'P 1'
#
loop_
_entity.id
_entity.type
_entity.pdbx_description
1 polymer ?
#
loop_
_entity_poly.entity_id
_entity_poly.type
_entity_poly.pdbx_seq_one_letter_code
_entity_poly.pdbx_strand_id
1 'polypeptide(L)'
;MAVASHFPFRTQYEHGHVGGDTEPGYSYEEKPDPPLSAQDDLVESDVELDNANVVEPDNDPTQKMGDPSVEVTEQNMNAAQLAKSKAVDAISTQKCTRR
;
A
#
# COMPACT_ATOMS: atom_id res chain seq x y z
N MET A 1 -19.14 28.54 -23.67
CA MET A 1 -19.21 29.03 -22.28
C MET A 1 -18.23 28.20 -21.47
N ALA A 2 -17.12 28.81 -21.03
CA ALA A 2 -16.16 28.16 -20.16
C ALA A 2 -16.57 28.41 -18.71
N VAL A 3 -16.70 27.36 -17.90
CA VAL A 3 -16.70 27.47 -16.44
C VAL A 3 -15.56 26.60 -15.93
N ALA A 4 -14.43 27.26 -15.68
CA ALA A 4 -13.33 26.67 -14.95
C ALA A 4 -13.76 26.49 -13.49
N SER A 5 -14.07 25.27 -13.08
CA SER A 5 -14.21 24.93 -11.65
C SER A 5 -12.80 24.83 -11.05
N HIS A 6 -12.24 26.00 -10.77
CA HIS A 6 -11.06 26.19 -9.95
C HIS A 6 -11.41 25.73 -8.53
N PHE A 7 -11.07 24.50 -8.18
CA PHE A 7 -11.20 24.02 -6.80
C PHE A 7 -10.01 24.59 -6.02
N PRO A 8 -10.21 25.52 -5.07
CA PRO A 8 -9.09 26.08 -4.33
C PRO A 8 -8.53 25.02 -3.37
N PHE A 9 -7.30 24.57 -3.64
CA PHE A 9 -6.50 23.81 -2.67
C PHE A 9 -6.22 24.75 -1.48
N ARG A 10 -6.97 24.55 -0.39
CA ARG A 10 -6.83 25.38 0.81
C ARG A 10 -5.64 24.85 1.63
N THR A 11 -4.48 25.49 1.49
CA THR A 11 -3.41 25.39 2.47
C THR A 11 -3.83 26.16 3.72
N GLN A 12 -3.81 25.53 4.88
CA GLN A 12 -3.80 26.26 6.16
C GLN A 12 -2.79 25.58 7.07
N TYR A 13 -1.52 25.94 6.92
CA TYR A 13 -0.51 25.71 7.93
C TYR A 13 -0.09 27.08 8.46
N GLU A 14 -0.78 27.57 9.48
CA GLU A 14 -0.27 28.57 10.41
C GLU A 14 -1.12 28.56 11.69
N HIS A 15 -0.56 28.12 12.81
CA HIS A 15 -0.38 28.89 14.05
C HIS A 15 0.15 27.95 15.15
N GLY A 16 1.19 28.38 15.86
CA GLY A 16 1.86 27.55 16.86
C GLY A 16 1.17 27.48 18.23
N HIS A 17 1.87 26.74 19.09
CA HIS A 17 1.86 26.73 20.56
C HIS A 17 0.83 25.85 21.31
N VAL A 18 1.39 24.73 21.80
CA VAL A 18 1.15 23.99 23.05
C VAL A 18 -0.30 23.64 23.42
N GLY A 19 -0.72 22.45 23.00
CA GLY A 19 -1.63 21.60 23.77
C GLY A 19 -1.06 20.20 23.70
N GLY A 20 -0.82 19.56 24.84
CA GLY A 20 -0.42 18.16 24.84
C GLY A 20 -1.49 17.36 24.11
N ASP A 21 -1.13 16.81 22.94
CA ASP A 21 -1.90 15.77 22.29
C ASP A 21 -1.87 14.58 23.23
N THR A 22 -2.80 14.58 24.19
CA THR A 22 -3.24 13.34 24.80
C THR A 22 -3.72 12.54 23.61
N GLU A 23 -2.91 11.56 23.20
CA GLU A 23 -3.33 10.46 22.33
C GLU A 23 -4.78 10.16 22.69
N PRO A 24 -5.77 10.32 21.78
CA PRO A 24 -7.11 9.91 22.09
C PRO A 24 -6.98 8.44 22.45
N GLY A 25 -7.12 8.14 23.76
CA GLY A 25 -6.88 6.82 24.27
C GLY A 25 -7.71 5.88 23.42
N TYR A 26 -7.04 5.03 22.64
CA TYR A 26 -7.68 3.98 21.89
C TYR A 26 -8.31 3.08 22.94
N SER A 27 -9.55 3.39 23.31
CA SER A 27 -10.37 2.53 24.13
C SER A 27 -10.68 1.33 23.25
N TYR A 28 -9.96 0.24 23.46
CA TYR A 28 -10.34 -1.07 22.97
C TYR A 28 -11.65 -1.42 23.68
N GLU A 29 -12.77 -0.98 23.11
CA GLU A 29 -14.05 -1.61 23.37
C GLU A 29 -13.91 -3.05 22.89
N GLU A 30 -13.73 -3.95 23.86
CA GLU A 30 -13.78 -5.39 23.64
C GLU A 30 -15.19 -5.73 23.16
N LYS A 31 -15.37 -5.68 21.83
CA LYS A 31 -16.62 -6.10 21.21
C LYS A 31 -16.79 -7.57 21.53
N PRO A 32 -17.91 -7.99 22.14
CA PRO A 32 -18.12 -9.38 22.49
C PRO A 32 -18.05 -10.22 21.22
N ASP A 33 -17.37 -11.37 21.30
CA ASP A 33 -17.38 -12.35 20.23
C ASP A 33 -18.84 -12.67 19.86
N PRO A 34 -19.16 -12.78 18.56
CA PRO A 34 -20.50 -13.15 18.15
C PRO A 34 -20.89 -14.47 18.83
N PRO A 35 -22.15 -14.60 19.29
CA PRO A 35 -22.60 -15.82 19.94
C PRO A 35 -22.38 -17.01 19.01
N LEU A 36 -22.03 -18.18 19.54
CA LEU A 36 -21.78 -19.39 18.75
C LEU A 36 -22.92 -19.69 17.75
N SER A 37 -24.17 -19.38 18.12
CA SER A 37 -25.35 -19.52 17.25
C SER A 37 -25.33 -18.64 16.01
N ALA A 38 -24.65 -17.49 16.04
CA ALA A 38 -24.47 -16.60 14.90
C ALA A 38 -23.25 -17.00 14.03
N GLN A 39 -22.41 -17.92 14.51
CA GLN A 39 -21.35 -18.50 13.69
C GLN A 39 -21.87 -19.64 12.81
N ASP A 40 -22.94 -20.33 13.22
CA ASP A 40 -23.60 -21.35 12.40
C ASP A 40 -24.26 -20.75 11.14
N ASP A 41 -24.64 -19.48 11.18
CA ASP A 41 -25.15 -18.71 10.03
C ASP A 41 -24.03 -18.30 9.04
N LEU A 42 -22.76 -18.38 9.45
CA LEU A 42 -21.60 -18.24 8.58
C LEU A 42 -21.42 -19.56 7.82
N VAL A 43 -22.25 -19.77 6.80
CA VAL A 43 -22.08 -20.89 5.87
C VAL A 43 -20.69 -20.79 5.26
N GLU A 44 -19.79 -21.70 5.65
CA GLU A 44 -18.51 -21.87 4.97
C GLU A 44 -18.81 -21.97 3.48
N SER A 45 -18.20 -21.08 2.69
CA SER A 45 -18.49 -21.01 1.26
C SER A 45 -18.10 -22.33 0.61
N ASP A 46 -19.05 -23.25 0.49
CA ASP A 46 -18.98 -24.52 -0.25
C ASP A 46 -19.05 -24.22 -1.74
N VAL A 47 -18.08 -23.42 -2.19
CA VAL A 47 -17.87 -23.03 -3.58
C VAL A 47 -16.64 -23.78 -4.07
N GLU A 48 -16.83 -24.63 -5.07
CA GLU A 48 -15.74 -25.31 -5.75
C GLU A 48 -14.85 -24.24 -6.42
N LEU A 49 -13.61 -24.13 -5.95
CA LEU A 49 -12.63 -23.21 -6.53
C LEU A 49 -12.11 -23.80 -7.85
N ASP A 50 -12.42 -23.16 -8.97
CA ASP A 50 -11.88 -23.52 -10.28
C ASP A 50 -10.36 -23.25 -10.32
N ASN A 51 -9.60 -24.24 -10.77
CA ASN A 51 -8.14 -24.17 -10.89
C ASN A 51 -7.66 -23.77 -12.29
N ALA A 52 -8.55 -23.43 -13.23
CA ALA A 52 -8.20 -23.17 -14.63
C ALA A 52 -7.16 -22.05 -14.86
N ASN A 53 -7.00 -21.10 -13.92
CA ASN A 53 -6.04 -19.99 -14.00
C ASN A 53 -4.90 -20.10 -12.98
N VAL A 54 -4.76 -21.24 -12.30
CA VAL A 54 -3.65 -21.50 -11.39
C VAL A 54 -2.42 -21.85 -12.21
N VAL A 55 -1.36 -21.06 -12.06
CA VAL A 55 -0.06 -21.29 -12.71
C VAL A 55 0.90 -21.89 -11.68
N GLU A 56 1.84 -22.71 -12.15
CA GLU A 56 2.89 -23.26 -11.30
C GLU A 56 3.75 -22.14 -10.67
N PRO A 57 4.26 -22.34 -9.44
CA PRO A 57 5.19 -21.40 -8.81
C PRO A 57 6.45 -21.18 -9.66
N ASP A 58 6.91 -19.93 -9.71
CA ASP A 58 8.22 -19.59 -10.27
C ASP A 58 9.32 -20.19 -9.38
N ASN A 59 10.28 -20.91 -9.99
CA ASN A 59 11.44 -21.50 -9.31
C ASN A 59 12.72 -20.69 -9.53
N ASP A 60 12.57 -19.43 -9.94
CA ASP A 60 13.68 -18.49 -10.07
C ASP A 60 14.41 -18.24 -8.74
N PRO A 61 15.70 -17.88 -8.79
CA PRO A 61 16.42 -17.39 -7.62
C PRO A 61 15.70 -16.23 -6.94
N THR A 62 15.86 -16.12 -5.62
CA THR A 62 15.30 -15.01 -4.83
C THR A 62 15.67 -13.65 -5.43
N GLN A 63 14.70 -12.72 -5.45
CA GLN A 63 14.91 -11.37 -5.96
C GLN A 63 15.99 -10.62 -5.17
N LYS A 64 16.75 -9.73 -5.84
CA LYS A 64 17.77 -8.89 -5.19
C LYS A 64 17.12 -7.78 -4.37
N MET A 65 17.29 -7.79 -3.05
CA MET A 65 16.69 -6.83 -2.11
C MET A 65 17.61 -5.68 -1.65
N GLY A 66 18.85 -5.62 -2.14
CA GLY A 66 19.84 -4.65 -1.68
C GLY A 66 20.57 -5.09 -0.40
N ASP A 67 21.35 -4.19 0.19
CA ASP A 67 22.10 -4.43 1.42
C ASP A 67 21.57 -3.50 2.53
N PRO A 68 21.00 -4.05 3.63
CA PRO A 68 20.46 -3.23 4.72
C PRO A 68 21.54 -2.53 5.56
N SER A 69 22.81 -2.92 5.44
CA SER A 69 23.91 -2.34 6.24
C SER A 69 24.56 -1.13 5.57
N VAL A 70 24.20 -0.84 4.32
CA VAL A 70 24.78 0.28 3.54
C VAL A 70 24.13 1.60 3.95
N GLU A 71 24.96 2.60 4.24
CA GLU A 71 24.48 3.97 4.46
C GLU A 71 23.92 4.57 3.17
N VAL A 72 22.75 5.18 3.28
CA VAL A 72 22.09 5.85 2.16
C VAL A 72 22.56 7.30 2.07
N THR A 73 23.47 7.58 1.14
CA THR A 73 23.91 8.94 0.83
C THR A 73 22.89 9.70 -0.03
N GLU A 74 23.01 11.03 -0.11
CA GLU A 74 22.16 11.86 -0.98
C GLU A 74 22.26 11.44 -2.46
N GLN A 75 23.44 11.06 -2.92
CA GLN A 75 23.65 10.58 -4.28
C GLN A 75 22.88 9.27 -4.53
N ASN A 76 22.87 8.36 -3.55
CA ASN A 76 22.10 7.11 -3.61
C ASN A 76 20.60 7.39 -3.69
N MET A 77 20.11 8.38 -2.93
CA MET A 77 18.70 8.78 -2.99
C MET A 77 18.32 9.34 -4.36
N ASN A 78 19.10 10.27 -4.91
CA ASN A 78 18.84 10.85 -6.22
C ASN A 78 18.88 9.78 -7.34
N ALA A 79 19.86 8.89 -7.29
CA ALA A 79 19.95 7.77 -8.24
C ALA A 79 18.74 6.83 -8.12
N ALA A 80 18.30 6.51 -6.92
CA ALA A 80 17.12 5.67 -6.69
C ALA A 80 15.82 6.30 -7.21
N GLN A 81 15.63 7.61 -7.00
CA GLN A 81 14.44 8.30 -7.53
C GLN A 81 14.43 8.35 -9.06
N LEU A 82 15.58 8.57 -9.68
CA LEU A 82 15.71 8.51 -11.14
C LEU A 82 15.50 7.09 -11.69
N ALA A 83 15.93 6.05 -10.96
CA ALA A 83 15.66 4.67 -11.35
C ALA A 83 14.18 4.31 -11.22
N LYS A 84 13.51 4.80 -10.16
CA LYS A 84 12.06 4.64 -9.96
C LYS A 84 11.26 5.24 -11.10
N SER A 85 11.55 6.47 -11.52
CA SER A 85 10.83 7.11 -12.64
C SER A 85 10.98 6.30 -13.93
N LYS A 86 12.21 5.88 -14.26
CA LYS A 86 12.48 5.01 -15.42
C LYS A 86 11.72 3.68 -15.35
N ALA A 87 11.60 3.08 -14.17
CA ALA A 87 10.84 1.84 -13.98
C ALA A 87 9.34 2.06 -14.22
N VAL A 88 8.78 3.16 -13.72
CA VAL A 88 7.38 3.55 -13.98
C VAL A 88 7.13 3.77 -15.48
N ASP A 89 8.06 4.41 -16.17
CA ASP A 89 8.00 4.57 -17.63
C ASP A 89 8.08 3.22 -18.38
N ALA A 90 8.86 2.27 -17.86
CA ALA A 90 8.95 0.93 -18.44
C ALA A 90 7.63 0.13 -18.26
N ILE A 91 6.96 0.29 -17.11
CA ILE A 91 5.64 -0.32 -16.86
C ILE A 91 4.62 0.22 -17.87
N SER A 92 4.57 1.54 -18.08
CA SER A 92 3.60 2.15 -19.00
C SER A 92 3.85 1.79 -20.47
N THR A 93 5.11 1.58 -20.86
CA THR A 93 5.50 1.21 -22.22
C THR A 93 5.52 -0.31 -22.45
N GLN A 94 5.02 -1.11 -21.50
CA GLN A 94 5.00 -2.57 -21.53
C GLN A 94 6.39 -3.19 -21.78
N LYS A 95 7.44 -2.48 -21.36
CA LYS A 95 8.84 -2.92 -21.37
C LYS A 95 9.28 -3.44 -20.00
N CYS A 96 8.34 -3.84 -19.15
CA CYS A 96 8.67 -4.76 -18.08
C CYS A 96 9.17 -6.05 -18.73
N THR A 97 10.34 -6.53 -18.32
CA THR A 97 10.85 -7.83 -18.71
C THR A 97 9.77 -8.87 -18.39
N ARG A 98 9.11 -9.42 -19.42
CA ARG A 98 8.32 -10.64 -19.25
C ARG A 98 9.32 -11.73 -18.89
N ARG A 99 9.25 -12.20 -17.65
CA ARG A 99 9.89 -13.47 -17.27
C ARG A 99 9.20 -14.60 -18.00
#